data_AF-A0A314YGK8-F1
#
_entry.id   AF-A0A314YGK8-F1
#
_cell.length_a   1.000
_cell.length_b   1.000
_cell.length_c   1.000
_cell.angle_alpha   90.00
_cell.angle_beta   90.00
_cell.angle_gamma   90.00
#
_symmetry.space_group_name_H-M   'P 1'
#
loop_
_entity.id
_entity.type
_entity.pdbx_description
1 polymer ?
#
loop_
_entity_poly.entity_id
_entity_poly.type
_entity_poly.pdbx_seq_one_letter_code
_entity_poly.pdbx_strand_id
1 'polypeptide(L)'
;MEDMPLPALFEQAQKIHRTATESGDVDQEVVRKGCKALEKCDEMISKLGLFSTNETKEDISTTNLKYLLVPYYLGELTEKVAQEDRIQILKTSQAKLKVKHIQ
;
A
#
# COMPACT_ATOMS: atom_id res chain seq x y z
N MET A 1 12.55 -2.57 9.95
CA MET A 1 11.32 -2.96 9.23
C MET A 1 11.28 -4.46 8.96
N GLU A 2 12.41 -5.17 8.95
CA GLU A 2 12.48 -6.58 8.54
C GLU A 2 11.77 -7.58 9.48
N ASP A 3 11.49 -7.21 10.74
CA ASP A 3 10.86 -8.11 11.72
C ASP A 3 9.43 -7.72 12.16
N MET A 4 8.81 -6.74 11.50
CA MET A 4 7.48 -6.28 11.91
C MET A 4 6.38 -7.20 11.37
N PRO A 5 5.39 -7.63 12.19
CA PRO A 5 4.29 -8.44 11.71
C PRO A 5 3.37 -7.62 10.78
N LEU A 6 2.74 -8.29 9.81
CA LEU A 6 1.92 -7.65 8.77
C LEU A 6 0.89 -6.63 9.32
N PRO A 7 0.12 -6.92 10.40
CA PRO A 7 -0.82 -5.95 10.95
C PRO A 7 -0.15 -4.65 11.40
N ALA A 8 0.96 -4.73 12.13
CA ALA A 8 1.67 -3.57 12.65
C ALA A 8 2.32 -2.75 11.53
N LEU A 9 2.86 -3.43 10.52
CA LEU A 9 3.43 -2.78 9.35
C LEU A 9 2.37 -2.02 8.55
N PHE A 10 1.20 -2.65 8.36
CA PHE A 10 0.06 -2.04 7.68
C PHE A 10 -0.47 -0.82 8.45
N GLU A 11 -0.62 -0.92 9.78
CA GLU A 11 -1.06 0.19 10.62
C GLU A 11 -0.08 1.38 10.59
N GLN A 12 1.23 1.09 10.63
CA GLN A 12 2.26 2.12 10.48
C GLN A 12 2.15 2.82 9.12
N ALA A 13 2.04 2.06 8.03
CA ALA A 13 1.89 2.59 6.69
C ALA A 13 0.62 3.45 6.53
N GLN A 14 -0.51 2.97 7.06
CA GLN A 14 -1.79 3.69 7.01
C GLN A 14 -1.72 5.00 7.80
N LYS A 15 -1.02 5.03 8.94
CA LYS A 15 -0.80 6.27 9.69
C LYS A 15 -0.01 7.29 8.87
N ILE A 16 1.05 6.85 8.19
CA ILE A 16 1.84 7.72 7.30
C ILE A 16 0.97 8.26 6.16
N HIS A 17 0.21 7.38 5.48
CA HIS A 17 -0.71 7.78 4.41
C HIS A 17 -1.72 8.82 4.87
N ARG A 18 -2.39 8.59 5.99
CA ARG A 18 -3.36 9.53 6.55
C ARG A 18 -2.73 10.90 6.80
N THR A 19 -1.58 10.95 7.46
CA THR A 19 -0.87 12.20 7.72
C THR A 19 -0.48 12.90 6.40
N ALA A 20 0.05 12.17 5.41
CA ALA A 20 0.44 12.72 4.11
C ALA A 20 -0.74 13.26 3.29
N THR A 21 -1.93 12.69 3.45
CA THR A 21 -3.12 13.10 2.72
C THR A 21 -3.85 14.26 3.40
N GLU A 22 -3.91 14.28 4.74
CA GLU A 22 -4.65 15.31 5.50
C GLU A 22 -3.88 16.61 5.69
N SER A 23 -2.56 16.54 5.90
CA SER A 23 -1.76 17.72 6.28
C SER A 23 -1.00 18.37 5.12
N GLY A 24 -0.89 17.70 3.97
CA GLY A 24 -0.26 18.24 2.74
C GLY A 24 1.27 18.38 2.79
N ASP A 25 1.83 18.72 3.96
CA ASP A 25 3.26 18.98 4.19
C ASP A 25 3.90 17.90 5.08
N VAL A 26 3.98 16.68 4.55
CA VAL A 26 4.72 15.60 5.21
C VAL A 26 6.12 15.48 4.62
N ASP A 27 7.09 15.28 5.52
CA ASP A 27 8.47 15.00 5.18
C ASP A 27 8.57 13.92 4.09
N GLN A 28 9.30 14.21 3.02
CA GLN A 28 9.49 13.32 1.89
C GLN A 28 10.17 12.00 2.28
N GLU A 29 11.00 11.98 3.31
CA GLU A 29 11.56 10.75 3.86
C GLU A 29 10.46 9.88 4.49
N VAL A 30 9.51 10.50 5.20
CA VAL A 30 8.36 9.82 5.80
C VAL A 30 7.45 9.26 4.72
N VAL A 31 7.17 10.02 3.65
CA VAL A 31 6.40 9.53 2.49
C VAL A 31 7.08 8.30 1.87
N ARG A 32 8.38 8.38 1.58
CA ARG A 32 9.16 7.25 1.01
C ARG A 32 9.17 6.04 1.94
N LYS A 33 9.26 6.26 3.25
CA LYS A 33 9.17 5.19 4.26
C LYS A 33 7.80 4.50 4.24
N GLY A 34 6.72 5.27 4.09
CA GLY A 34 5.38 4.71 3.95
C GLY A 34 5.23 3.88 2.67
N CYS A 35 5.77 4.34 1.53
CA CYS A 35 5.77 3.55 0.29
C CYS A 35 6.49 2.21 0.48
N LYS A 36 7.69 2.22 1.07
CA LYS A 36 8.45 1.00 1.35
C LYS A 36 7.71 0.05 2.29
N ALA A 37 7.01 0.59 3.30
CA ALA A 37 6.20 -0.21 4.22
C ALA A 37 5.02 -0.89 3.49
N LEU A 38 4.34 -0.19 2.59
CA LEU A 38 3.24 -0.74 1.78
C LEU A 38 3.72 -1.78 0.76
N GLU A 39 4.85 -1.53 0.10
CA GLU A 39 5.50 -2.53 -0.77
C GLU A 39 5.85 -3.79 0.01
N LYS A 40 6.32 -3.63 1.24
CA LYS A 40 6.58 -4.76 2.11
C LYS A 40 5.31 -5.49 2.56
N CYS A 41 4.21 -4.77 2.82
CA CYS A 41 2.90 -5.39 3.06
C CYS A 41 2.48 -6.23 1.86
N ASP A 42 2.59 -5.71 0.64
CA ASP A 42 2.22 -6.42 -0.60
C ASP A 42 3.03 -7.72 -0.77
N GLU A 43 4.35 -7.66 -0.55
CA GLU A 43 5.21 -8.85 -0.53
C GLU A 43 4.75 -9.89 0.50
N MET A 44 4.39 -9.46 1.72
CA MET A 44 3.97 -10.36 2.79
C MET A 44 2.61 -10.99 2.49
N ILE A 45 1.66 -10.21 1.98
CA ILE A 45 0.33 -10.67 1.54
C ILE A 45 0.48 -11.77 0.49
N SER A 46 1.34 -11.54 -0.50
CA SER A 46 1.65 -12.53 -1.55
C SER A 46 2.27 -13.80 -0.97
N LYS A 47 3.29 -13.67 -0.10
CA LYS A 47 3.96 -14.83 0.53
C LYS A 47 3.06 -15.65 1.45
N LEU A 48 2.13 -14.98 2.14
CA LEU A 48 1.16 -15.62 3.02
C LEU A 48 -0.02 -16.24 2.25
N GLY A 49 -0.15 -15.94 0.95
CA GLY A 49 -1.26 -16.42 0.12
C GLY A 49 -2.62 -15.95 0.65
N LEU A 50 -2.71 -14.72 1.17
CA LEU A 50 -3.96 -14.23 1.77
C LEU A 50 -5.08 -14.00 0.76
N PHE A 51 -4.73 -13.83 -0.51
CA PHE A 51 -5.66 -13.61 -1.61
C PHE A 51 -5.24 -14.41 -2.84
N SER A 52 -6.23 -14.83 -3.62
CA SER A 52 -6.05 -15.45 -4.92
C SER A 52 -7.01 -14.88 -5.95
N THR A 53 -6.59 -14.81 -7.21
CA THR A 53 -7.44 -14.39 -8.32
C THR A 53 -8.59 -15.35 -8.63
N ASN A 54 -8.68 -16.50 -7.94
CA ASN A 54 -9.78 -17.45 -8.05
C ASN A 54 -10.68 -17.46 -6.81
N GLU A 55 -10.42 -16.61 -5.82
CA GLU A 55 -11.27 -16.48 -4.63
C GLU A 55 -12.44 -15.53 -4.89
N THR A 56 -13.57 -15.82 -4.27
CA THR A 56 -14.70 -14.90 -4.18
C THR A 56 -14.59 -14.03 -2.93
N LYS A 57 -15.31 -12.91 -2.89
CA LYS A 57 -15.36 -12.03 -1.71
C LYS A 57 -15.79 -12.75 -0.41
N GLU A 58 -16.52 -13.86 -0.52
CA GLU A 58 -17.05 -14.64 0.60
C GLU A 58 -15.99 -15.59 1.19
N ASP A 59 -14.94 -15.88 0.44
CA ASP A 59 -13.83 -16.76 0.86
C ASP A 59 -12.76 -16.02 1.69
N ILE A 60 -12.87 -14.69 1.80
CA ILE A 60 -11.88 -13.85 2.48
C ILE A 60 -12.29 -13.65 3.94
N SER A 61 -11.39 -14.00 4.86
CA SER A 61 -11.57 -13.68 6.28
C SER A 61 -11.74 -12.17 6.49
N THR A 62 -12.75 -11.77 7.29
CA THR A 62 -13.02 -10.36 7.62
C THR A 62 -11.79 -9.62 8.15
N THR A 63 -10.90 -10.32 8.86
CA THR A 63 -9.66 -9.74 9.41
C THR A 63 -8.62 -9.39 8.34
N ASN A 64 -8.69 -10.04 7.17
CA ASN A 64 -7.80 -9.83 6.04
C ASN A 64 -8.32 -8.79 5.04
N LEU A 65 -9.62 -8.47 5.03
CA LEU A 65 -10.23 -7.51 4.08
C LEU A 65 -9.49 -6.18 4.00
N LYS A 66 -8.97 -5.68 5.14
CA LYS A 66 -8.21 -4.42 5.17
C LYS A 66 -6.97 -4.43 4.26
N TYR A 67 -6.37 -5.59 4.03
CA TYR A 67 -5.17 -5.71 3.21
C TYR A 67 -5.44 -5.57 1.71
N LEU A 68 -6.71 -5.67 1.26
CA LEU A 68 -7.10 -5.32 -0.11
C LEU A 68 -6.86 -3.83 -0.44
N LEU A 69 -6.70 -2.97 0.59
CA LEU A 69 -6.45 -1.55 0.43
C LEU A 69 -4.96 -1.20 0.26
N VAL A 70 -4.04 -2.17 0.35
CA VAL A 70 -2.60 -1.91 0.18
C VAL A 70 -2.29 -1.26 -1.19
N PRO A 71 -2.81 -1.76 -2.32
CA PRO A 71 -2.60 -1.13 -3.63
C PRO A 71 -3.13 0.31 -3.69
N TYR A 72 -4.27 0.56 -3.05
CA TYR A 72 -4.89 1.88 -2.97
C TYR A 72 -3.99 2.87 -2.22
N TYR A 73 -3.58 2.54 -1.01
CA TYR A 73 -2.70 3.41 -0.22
C TYR A 73 -1.35 3.63 -0.90
N LEU A 74 -0.83 2.61 -1.58
CA LEU A 74 0.46 2.71 -2.26
C LEU A 74 0.38 3.62 -3.48
N GLY A 75 -0.70 3.55 -4.26
CA GLY A 75 -0.96 4.48 -5.36
C GLY A 75 -1.03 5.93 -4.88
N GLU A 76 -1.90 6.21 -3.91
CA GLU A 76 -2.07 7.57 -3.38
C GLU A 76 -0.77 8.12 -2.77
N LEU A 77 -0.06 7.32 -1.97
CA LEU A 77 1.17 7.79 -1.33
C LEU A 77 2.30 7.98 -2.35
N THR A 78 2.34 7.18 -3.42
CA THR A 78 3.27 7.38 -4.55
C THR A 78 3.06 8.75 -5.18
N GLU A 79 1.82 9.22 -5.30
CA GLU A 79 1.51 10.55 -5.81
C GLU A 79 1.97 11.70 -4.91
N LYS A 80 2.33 11.43 -3.65
CA LYS A 80 2.87 12.42 -2.72
C LYS A 80 4.40 12.51 -2.75
N VAL A 81 5.07 11.61 -3.49
CA VAL A 81 6.53 11.66 -3.67
C VAL A 81 6.91 12.86 -4.54
N ALA A 82 7.80 13.70 -4.03
CA ALA A 82 8.42 14.77 -4.78
C ALA A 82 9.55 14.21 -5.67
N GLN A 83 9.39 14.35 -6.98
CA GLN A 83 10.36 13.99 -8.01
C GLN A 83 10.16 14.90 -9.23
N GLU A 84 11.22 15.15 -10.01
CA GLU A 84 11.19 16.02 -11.18
C GLU A 84 10.24 15.50 -12.28
N ASP A 85 10.25 14.19 -12.55
CA ASP A 85 9.35 13.57 -13.54
C ASP A 85 8.01 13.17 -12.90
N ARG A 86 7.06 14.11 -12.94
CA ARG A 86 5.70 13.86 -12.46
C ARG A 86 4.95 12.81 -13.29
N ILE A 87 5.26 12.68 -14.59
CA ILE A 87 4.61 11.68 -15.46
C ILE A 87 5.01 10.27 -15.01
N GLN A 88 6.28 10.06 -14.67
CA GLN A 88 6.75 8.78 -14.13
C GLN A 88 6.04 8.43 -12.82
N ILE A 89 5.84 9.40 -11.92
CA ILE A 89 5.10 9.19 -10.67
C ILE A 89 3.66 8.74 -10.95
N LEU A 90 2.94 9.44 -11.83
CA LEU A 90 1.55 9.13 -12.15
C LEU A 90 1.40 7.75 -12.82
N LYS A 91 2.33 7.39 -13.71
CA LYS A 91 2.37 6.04 -14.30
C LYS A 91 2.59 4.97 -13.23
N THR A 92 3.47 5.24 -12.27
CA THR A 92 3.74 4.32 -11.16
C THR A 92 2.51 4.17 -10.26
N SER A 93 1.90 5.28 -9.83
CA SER A 93 0.64 5.28 -9.07
C SER A 93 -0.44 4.44 -9.77
N GLN A 94 -0.68 4.72 -11.06
CA GLN A 94 -1.67 3.99 -11.84
C GLN A 94 -1.37 2.48 -11.92
N ALA A 95 -0.10 2.10 -12.07
CA ALA A 95 0.28 0.69 -12.11
C ALA A 95 -0.02 -0.01 -10.77
N LYS A 96 0.24 0.63 -9.63
CA LYS A 96 -0.07 0.09 -8.31
C LYS A 96 -1.58 -0.10 -8.11
N LEU A 97 -2.41 0.82 -8.59
CA LEU A 97 -3.88 0.74 -8.48
C LEU A 97 -4.52 -0.35 -9.35
N LYS A 98 -3.84 -0.84 -10.38
CA LYS A 98 -4.37 -1.84 -11.32
C LYS A 98 -4.16 -3.28 -10.86
N VAL A 99 -3.49 -3.50 -9.73
CA VAL A 99 -3.20 -4.84 -9.23
C VAL A 99 -4.51 -5.50 -8.79
N LYS A 100 -4.84 -6.64 -9.40
CA LYS A 100 -5.99 -7.46 -9.03
C LYS A 100 -5.54 -8.55 -8.06
N HIS A 101 -6.15 -8.59 -6.89
CA HIS A 101 -5.88 -9.63 -5.90
C HIS A 101 -6.97 -10.70 -5.84
N ILE A 102 -8.18 -10.41 -6.33
CA ILE A 102 -9.36 -11.27 -6.25
C ILE A 102 -10.24 -11.15 -7.50
N GLN A 103 -11.14 -12.12 -7.70
CA GLN A 103 -12.03 -12.22 -8.87
C GLN A 103 -13.29 -11.37 -8.73
#